data_AF-A0AAE1PCJ0-F1
#
_entry.id   AF-A0AAE1PCJ0-F1
#
_cell.length_a   1.000
_cell.length_b   1.000
_cell.length_c   1.000
_cell.angle_alpha   90.00
_cell.angle_beta   90.00
_cell.angle_gamma   90.00
#
_symmetry.space_group_name_H-M   'P 1'
#
loop_
_entity.id
_entity.type
_entity.pdbx_description
1 polymer ?
#
loop_
_entity_poly.entity_id
_entity_poly.type
_entity_poly.pdbx_seq_one_letter_code
_entity_poly.pdbx_strand_id
1 'polypeptide(L)' 'MGQAYCCENNNEAVAHYPSVKPGRCPAVRPQCPPVRSGFRPPATCSSDSKCSGSEKCCFDTCLQHHTCKQPVW' A
#
# COMPACT_ATOMS: atom_id res chain seq x y z
N MET A 1 7.87 6.50 -19.49
CA MET A 1 8.10 7.13 -18.18
C MET A 1 8.15 6.03 -17.13
N GLY A 2 9.36 5.66 -16.70
CA GLY A 2 9.63 4.46 -15.91
C GLY A 2 9.20 4.60 -14.46
N GLN A 3 8.49 3.59 -13.96
CA GLN A 3 8.10 3.52 -12.55
C GLN A 3 9.36 3.15 -11.75
N ALA A 4 9.94 4.11 -11.03
CA ALA A 4 11.00 3.83 -10.08
C ALA A 4 10.40 3.09 -8.89
N TYR A 5 10.54 1.76 -8.86
CA TYR A 5 10.16 0.93 -7.73
C TYR A 5 11.22 1.07 -6.64
N CYS A 6 10.94 1.91 -5.65
CA CYS A 6 11.80 2.04 -4.46
C CYS A 6 11.56 0.84 -3.54
N CYS A 7 12.66 0.19 -3.14
CA CYS A 7 12.67 -0.79 -2.06
C CYS A 7 12.31 -0.09 -0.73
N GLU A 8 11.72 -0.80 0.24
CA GLU A 8 11.52 -0.21 1.58
C GLU A 8 12.87 0.01 2.30
N ASN A 9 13.91 -0.72 1.89
CA ASN A 9 15.28 -0.57 2.37
C ASN A 9 16.28 -0.80 1.23
N ASN A 10 17.48 -0.21 1.33
CA ASN A 10 18.58 -0.39 0.36
C ASN A 10 19.06 -1.84 0.21
N ASN A 11 18.63 -2.76 1.10
CA ASN A 11 18.98 -4.19 1.10
C ASN A 11 17.90 -5.09 0.46
N GLU A 12 16.80 -4.52 -0.03
CA GLU A 12 15.75 -5.32 -0.65
C GLU A 12 16.00 -5.51 -2.13
N ALA A 13 15.88 -6.75 -2.59
CA ALA A 13 15.94 -7.07 -4.00
C ALA A 13 14.89 -6.22 -4.74
N VAL A 14 15.37 -5.35 -5.62
CA VAL A 14 14.56 -4.51 -6.48
C VAL A 14 13.70 -5.44 -7.33
N ALA A 15 12.47 -5.72 -6.90
CA ALA A 15 11.56 -6.58 -7.63
C ALA A 15 11.35 -5.95 -9.01
N HIS A 16 12.00 -6.51 -10.03
CA HIS A 16 11.97 -6.01 -11.40
C HIS A 16 10.57 -5.99 -12.02
N TYR A 17 9.61 -6.62 -11.35
CA TYR A 17 8.20 -6.56 -11.68
C TYR A 17 7.41 -6.17 -10.43
N PRO A 18 6.60 -5.09 -10.48
CA PRO A 18 5.60 -4.88 -9.45
C PRO A 18 4.70 -6.11 -9.46
N SER A 19 4.65 -6.85 -8.35
CA SER A 19 3.72 -7.96 -8.19
C SER A 19 2.32 -7.39 -8.03
N VAL A 20 1.71 -6.93 -9.12
CA VAL A 20 0.39 -6.30 -9.09
C VAL A 20 -0.65 -7.37 -8.80
N LYS A 21 -1.25 -7.30 -7.62
CA LYS A 21 -2.37 -8.17 -7.27
C LYS A 21 -3.63 -7.71 -8.00
N PRO A 22 -4.53 -8.64 -8.35
CA PRO A 22 -5.79 -8.29 -9.00
C PRO A 22 -6.65 -7.37 -8.12
N GLY A 23 -7.50 -6.57 -8.76
CA GLY A 23 -8.27 -5.50 -8.13
C GLY A 23 -7.54 -4.15 -8.14
N ARG A 24 -8.23 -3.11 -7.68
CA ARG A 24 -7.78 -1.71 -7.68
C ARG A 24 -7.69 -1.16 -6.27
N CYS A 25 -6.88 -0.12 -6.09
CA CYS A 25 -6.88 0.62 -4.83
C CYS A 25 -8.26 1.26 -4.59
N PRO A 26 -8.78 1.21 -3.36
CA PRO A 26 -10.02 1.88 -3.03
C PRO A 26 -9.87 3.39 -3.26
N ALA A 27 -10.97 4.05 -3.60
CA ALA A 27 -10.99 5.51 -3.76
C ALA A 27 -10.50 6.19 -2.47
N VAL A 28 -9.71 7.24 -2.65
CA VAL A 28 -9.30 8.12 -1.56
C VAL A 28 -10.56 8.70 -0.94
N ARG A 29 -10.78 8.45 0.36
CA ARG A 29 -11.93 9.01 1.07
C ARG A 29 -11.68 10.50 1.29
N PRO A 30 -12.70 11.37 1.14
CA PRO A 30 -12.55 12.82 1.35
C PRO A 30 -12.24 13.16 2.82
N GLN A 31 -12.51 12.24 3.74
CA GLN A 31 -12.33 12.43 5.16
C GLN A 31 -11.69 11.19 5.79
N CYS A 32 -10.74 11.45 6.68
CA CYS A 32 -10.02 10.41 7.39
C CYS A 32 -10.94 9.81 8.46
N PRO A 33 -11.16 8.49 8.47
CA PRO A 33 -11.94 7.88 9.52
C PRO A 33 -11.28 8.19 10.88
N PRO A 34 -12.07 8.43 11.94
CA PRO A 34 -11.51 8.63 13.26
C PRO A 34 -10.65 7.41 13.61
N VAL A 35 -9.40 7.67 14.02
CA VAL A 35 -8.48 6.63 14.48
C VAL A 35 -9.14 5.98 15.68
N ARG A 36 -9.67 4.77 15.50
CA ARG A 36 -10.27 4.04 16.62
C ARG A 36 -9.14 3.72 17.59
N SER A 37 -9.28 4.14 18.84
CA SER A 37 -8.35 3.84 19.93
C SER A 37 -8.14 2.32 20.00
N GLY A 38 -6.98 1.83 19.55
CA GLY A 38 -6.67 0.40 19.47
C GLY A 38 -6.42 -0.14 18.05
N PHE A 39 -6.61 0.65 17.00
CA PHE A 39 -6.20 0.26 15.65
C PHE A 39 -4.68 0.38 15.53
N ARG A 40 -3.98 -0.75 15.31
CA ARG A 40 -2.57 -0.68 14.93
C ARG A 40 -2.48 0.06 13.59
N PRO A 41 -1.60 1.07 13.45
CA PRO A 41 -1.40 1.70 12.16
C PRO A 41 -1.04 0.63 11.14
N PRO A 42 -1.66 0.63 9.94
CA PRO A 42 -1.35 -0.33 8.91
C PRO A 42 0.13 -0.24 8.56
N ALA A 43 0.74 -1.39 8.26
CA ALA A 43 2.13 -1.43 7.84
C ALA A 43 2.33 -0.55 6.61
N THR A 44 3.44 0.19 6.59
CA THR A 44 3.94 0.81 5.37
C THR A 44 4.24 -0.29 4.35
N CYS A 45 4.11 0.05 3.08
CA CYS A 45 4.45 -0.86 2.00
C CYS A 45 5.06 -0.07 0.84
N SER A 46 5.91 -0.73 0.06
CA SER A 46 6.40 -0.21 -1.22
C SER A 46 5.67 -0.81 -2.42
N SER A 47 5.11 -2.01 -2.27
CA SER A 47 4.49 -2.79 -3.34
C SER A 47 3.47 -3.79 -2.83
N ASP A 48 2.55 -4.20 -3.70
CA ASP A 48 1.48 -5.18 -3.43
C ASP A 48 2.01 -6.51 -2.85
N SER A 49 3.22 -6.95 -3.22
CA SER A 49 3.85 -8.17 -2.70
C SER A 49 4.16 -8.12 -1.21
N LYS A 50 4.29 -6.93 -0.62
CA LYS A 50 4.51 -6.76 0.83
C LYS A 50 3.25 -6.98 1.65
N CYS A 51 2.11 -6.74 1.04
CA CYS A 51 0.82 -6.89 1.71
C CYS A 51 0.40 -8.36 1.73
N SER A 52 -0.37 -8.77 2.73
CA SER A 52 -0.75 -10.17 2.89
C SER A 52 -1.96 -10.54 2.01
N GLY A 53 -2.04 -11.79 1.55
CA GLY A 53 -3.19 -12.27 0.78
C GLY A 53 -3.48 -11.44 -0.47
N SER A 54 -4.71 -10.90 -0.56
CA SER A 54 -5.19 -10.05 -1.67
C SER A 54 -4.95 -8.55 -1.46
N GLU A 55 -4.39 -8.14 -0.33
CA GLU A 55 -4.18 -6.73 -0.01
C GLU A 55 -3.21 -6.07 -0.98
N LYS A 56 -3.53 -4.83 -1.35
CA LYS A 56 -2.74 -4.01 -2.26
C LYS A 56 -2.07 -2.87 -1.51
N CYS A 57 -0.92 -2.45 -2.02
CA CYS A 57 -0.18 -1.33 -1.49
C CYS A 57 -0.69 -0.03 -2.09
N CYS A 58 -1.45 0.73 -1.32
CA CYS A 58 -2.21 1.87 -1.80
C CYS A 58 -1.84 3.12 -1.00
N PHE A 59 -1.74 4.26 -1.69
CA PHE A 59 -1.49 5.53 -1.02
C PHE A 59 -2.65 5.86 -0.08
N ASP A 60 -2.31 6.23 1.15
CA ASP A 60 -3.24 6.75 2.12
C ASP A 60 -3.00 8.24 2.30
N THR A 61 -3.91 9.07 1.81
CA THR A 61 -3.80 10.53 1.95
C THR A 61 -3.91 10.99 3.39
N CYS A 62 -4.56 10.22 4.25
CA CYS A 62 -4.72 10.54 5.66
C CYS A 62 -3.43 10.32 6.44
N LEU A 63 -2.66 9.31 6.05
CA LEU A 63 -1.37 9.00 6.65
C LEU A 63 -0.18 9.56 5.87
N GLN A 64 -0.42 10.07 4.65
CA GLN A 64 0.57 10.56 3.70
C GLN A 64 1.64 9.53 3.29
N HIS A 65 1.31 8.23 3.35
CA HIS A 65 2.19 7.15 2.91
C HIS A 65 1.40 5.96 2.34
N HIS A 66 2.09 5.05 1.66
CA HIS A 66 1.50 3.82 1.17
C HIS A 66 1.25 2.84 2.31
N THR A 67 0.10 2.16 2.26
CA THR A 67 -0.35 1.19 3.27
C THR A 67 -1.07 0.03 2.61
N CYS A 68 -1.06 -1.12 3.27
CA CYS A 68 -1.82 -2.28 2.81
C CYS A 68 -3.33 -2.05 3.00
N LYS A 69 -4.09 -2.15 1.90
CA LYS A 69 -5.54 -1.98 1.88
C LYS A 69 -6.21 -3.11 1.11
N GLN A 70 -7.46 -3.40 1.48
CA GLN A 70 -8.29 -4.34 0.73
C GLN A 70 -8.56 -3.80 -0.68
N PRO A 71 -8.45 -4.64 -1.73
CA PRO A 71 -8.75 -4.25 -3.09
C PRO A 71 -10.26 -4.04 -3.28
N VAL A 72 -10.60 -3.18 -4.23
CA VAL A 72 -11.94 -3.13 -4.84
C VAL A 72 -11.89 -3.74 -6.24
N TRP A 73 -12.99 -4.35 -6.66
CA TRP A 73 -13.13 -5.03 -7.96
C TRP A 73 -13.83 -4.14 -8.97
#